data_AF-A0A7V7D3C1-F1
#
_entry.id   AF-A0A7V7D3C1-F1
#
_cell.length_a   1.000
_cell.length_b   1.000
_cell.length_c   1.000
_cell.angle_alpha   90.00
_cell.angle_beta   90.00
_cell.angle_gamma   90.00
#
_symmetry.space_group_name_H-M   'P 1'
#
loop_
_entity.id
_entity.type
_entity.pdbx_description
1 polymer ?
#
loop_
_entity_poly.entity_id
_entity_poly.type
_entity_poly.pdbx_seq_one_letter_code
_entity_poly.pdbx_strand_id
1 'polypeptide(L)' 'MIEMDSNHCQIVEKSLTGKRAVDEQTFASLTILTERLQRLKNMDKIFSSITFSPDVRELKAQKNAVAVS' A
#
# COMPACT_ATOMS: atom_id res chain seq x y z
N MET A 1 -6.30 20.44 -12.13
CA MET A 1 -5.18 19.55 -12.50
C MET A 1 -5.54 18.19 -11.93
N ILE A 2 -6.15 17.32 -12.74
CA ILE A 2 -6.37 15.93 -12.32
C ILE A 2 -4.98 15.31 -12.39
N GLU A 3 -4.27 15.27 -11.26
CA GLU A 3 -3.12 14.38 -11.15
C GLU A 3 -3.59 13.06 -11.73
N MET A 4 -2.90 12.60 -12.76
CA MET A 4 -2.98 11.23 -13.21
C MET A 4 -2.30 10.40 -12.11
N ASP A 5 -2.94 10.39 -10.93
CA ASP A 5 -2.60 9.68 -9.72
C ASP A 5 -2.50 8.25 -10.19
N SER A 6 -1.28 7.78 -10.40
CA SER A 6 -1.04 6.40 -10.79
C SER A 6 -1.78 5.57 -9.77
N ASN A 7 -2.85 4.88 -10.18
CA ASN A 7 -3.82 4.32 -9.24
C ASN A 7 -3.08 3.37 -8.29
N HIS A 8 -2.76 3.86 -7.08
CA HIS A 8 -1.88 3.16 -6.16
C HIS A 8 -2.48 1.80 -5.77
N CYS A 9 -3.82 1.72 -5.74
CA CYS A 9 -4.52 0.45 -5.57
C CYS A 9 -4.25 -0.50 -6.74
N GLN A 10 -4.32 -0.04 -8.00
CA GLN A 10 -3.98 -0.87 -9.16
C GLN A 10 -2.51 -1.29 -9.21
N ILE A 11 -1.59 -0.43 -8.77
CA ILE A 11 -0.17 -0.79 -8.67
C ILE A 11 -0.01 -1.94 -7.68
N VAL A 12 -0.53 -1.78 -6.46
CA VAL A 12 -0.42 -2.80 -5.42
C VAL A 12 -1.18 -4.08 -5.81
N GLU A 13 -2.37 -3.96 -6.41
CA GLU A 13 -3.15 -5.10 -6.91
C GLU A 13 -2.38 -5.91 -7.95
N LYS A 14 -1.78 -5.24 -8.95
CA LYS A 14 -0.99 -5.93 -9.98
C LYS A 14 0.21 -6.63 -9.39
N SER A 15 0.85 -6.06 -8.36
CA SER A 15 1.99 -6.70 -7.69
C SER A 15 1.54 -7.91 -6.86
N LEU A 16 0.44 -7.79 -6.12
CA LEU A 16 -0.14 -8.89 -5.34
C LEU A 16 -0.61 -10.04 -6.22
N THR A 17 -1.17 -9.74 -7.39
CA THR A 17 -1.64 -10.74 -8.35
C THR A 17 -0.54 -11.28 -9.27
N GLY A 18 0.72 -10.88 -9.07
CA GLY A 18 1.86 -11.30 -9.89
C GLY A 18 1.83 -10.78 -11.34
N LYS A 19 0.91 -9.88 -11.68
CA LYS A 19 0.82 -9.23 -13.00
C LYS A 19 1.94 -8.21 -13.23
N ARG A 20 2.63 -7.78 -12.16
CA ARG A 20 3.89 -7.03 -12.21
C ARG A 20 4.82 -7.53 -11.10
N ALA A 21 6.10 -7.22 -11.23
CA ALA A 21 7.08 -7.43 -10.17
C ALA A 21 6.82 -6.51 -8.97
N VAL A 22 7.15 -7.02 -7.78
CA VAL A 22 7.24 -6.21 -6.55
C VAL A 22 8.54 -5.41 -6.62
N ASP A 23 8.41 -4.09 -6.73
CA ASP A 23 9.51 -3.16 -6.94
C ASP A 23 9.36 -1.90 -6.06
N GLU A 24 10.29 -0.95 -6.19
CA GLU A 24 10.27 0.31 -5.44
C GLU A 24 8.96 1.09 -5.65
N GLN A 25 8.39 1.08 -6.86
CA GLN A 25 7.13 1.76 -7.15
C GLN A 25 5.94 1.11 -6.43
N THR A 26 5.97 -0.23 -6.27
CA THR A 26 5.00 -0.97 -5.45
C THR A 26 5.07 -0.50 -4.00
N PHE A 27 6.28 -0.42 -3.43
CA PHE A 27 6.45 0.02 -2.06
C PHE A 27 6.12 1.50 -1.86
N ALA A 28 6.46 2.37 -2.81
CA ALA A 28 6.07 3.79 -2.76
C ALA A 28 4.54 3.96 -2.77
N SER A 29 3.86 3.20 -3.64
CA SER A 29 2.38 3.20 -3.70
C SER A 29 1.76 2.67 -2.41
N LEU A 30 2.34 1.62 -1.82
CA LEU A 30 1.88 1.07 -0.54
C LEU A 30 2.09 2.04 0.63
N THR A 31 3.18 2.82 0.64
CA THR A 31 3.40 3.89 1.62
C THR A 31 2.31 4.95 1.52
N ILE A 32 2.00 5.43 0.31
CA ILE A 32 0.96 6.44 0.10
C ILE A 32 -0.41 5.92 0.56
N LEU A 33 -0.76 4.67 0.24
CA LEU A 33 -2.01 4.06 0.72
C LEU A 33 -2.04 3.94 2.24
N THR A 34 -0.90 3.62 2.88
CA THR A 34 -0.79 3.56 4.34
C THR A 34 -1.05 4.93 4.97
N GLU A 35 -0.46 5.99 4.43
CA GLU A 35 -0.68 7.36 4.90
C GLU A 35 -2.13 7.80 4.71
N ARG A 36 -2.73 7.50 3.55
CA ARG A 36 -4.15 7.79 3.27
C ARG A 36 -5.06 7.07 4.27
N LEU A 37 -4.78 5.81 4.58
CA LEU A 37 -5.53 5.06 5.59
C LEU A 37 -5.35 5.65 7.00
N GLN A 38 -4.15 6.08 7.38
CA GLN A 38 -3.94 6.76 8.67
C GLN A 38 -4.70 8.08 8.74
N ARG A 39 -4.69 8.88 7.68
CA ARG A 39 -5.49 10.11 7.61
C ARG A 39 -6.98 9.81 7.78
N LEU A 40 -7.49 8.78 7.10
CA LEU A 40 -8.89 8.35 7.24
C LEU A 40 -9.22 7.95 8.69
N LYS A 41 -8.34 7.19 9.35
CA LYS A 41 -8.51 6.82 10.77
C LYS A 41 -8.50 8.01 11.72
N ASN A 42 -7.75 9.05 11.38
CA ASN A 42 -7.68 10.28 12.18
C ASN A 42 -8.89 11.19 11.98
N MET A 43 -9.64 11.03 10.87
CA MET A 43 -10.86 11.82 10.61
C MET A 43 -12.00 11.41 11.53
N ASP A 44 -12.20 10.10 11.71
CA ASP A 44 -13.25 9.58 12.59
C ASP A 44 -12.93 8.17 13.11
N LYS A 45 -13.33 7.92 14.36
CA LYS A 45 -13.21 6.62 15.03
C LYS A 45 -13.97 5.50 14.32
N ILE A 46 -15.02 5.77 13.52
CA ILE A 46 -15.67 4.74 12.69
C ILE A 46 -14.66 4.00 11.81
N PHE A 47 -13.60 4.67 11.34
CA PHE A 47 -12.62 4.06 10.45
C PHE A 47 -11.50 3.30 11.18
N SER A 48 -11.47 3.32 12.52
CA SER A 48 -10.37 2.75 13.33
C SER A 48 -10.11 1.26 13.05
N SER A 49 -11.18 0.49 12.80
CA SER A 49 -11.15 -0.94 12.52
C SER A 49 -10.74 -1.29 11.09
N ILE A 50 -10.72 -0.32 10.16
CA ILE A 50 -10.32 -0.57 8.78
C ILE A 50 -8.83 -0.89 8.74
N THR A 51 -8.48 -2.04 8.19
CA THR A 51 -7.07 -2.46 8.03
C THR A 51 -6.86 -3.06 6.66
N PHE A 52 -5.60 -3.13 6.23
CA PHE A 52 -5.24 -3.83 4.99
C PHE A 52 -5.47 -5.34 5.12
N SER A 53 -5.64 -6.01 3.97
CA SER A 53 -5.75 -7.47 3.91
C SER A 53 -4.45 -8.16 4.36
N PRO A 54 -4.49 -9.46 4.70
CA PRO A 54 -3.29 -10.25 4.97
C PRO A 54 -2.24 -10.15 3.86
N ASP A 55 -2.65 -10.19 2.59
CA ASP A 55 -1.72 -10.18 1.44
C ASP A 55 -0.89 -8.88 1.40
N VAL A 56 -1.53 -7.75 1.68
CA VAL A 56 -0.85 -6.45 1.75
C VAL A 56 0.09 -6.38 2.97
N ARG A 57 -0.25 -7.03 4.08
CA ARG A 57 0.62 -7.09 5.26
C ARG A 57 1.87 -7.93 4.98
N GLU A 58 1.73 -9.05 4.30
CA GLU A 58 2.87 -9.87 3.85
C GLU A 58 3.76 -9.11 2.88
N LEU A 59 3.17 -8.42 1.90
CA LEU A 59 3.90 -7.53 0.98
C LEU A 59 4.70 -6.46 1.74
N LYS A 60 4.12 -5.88 2.81
CA LYS A 60 4.81 -4.90 3.65
C LYS A 60 5.97 -5.51 4.43
N ALA A 61 5.86 -6.77 4.87
CA ALA A 61 6.92 -7.48 5.57
C ALA A 61 8.11 -7.78 4.65
N GLN A 62 7.88 -8.08 3.37
CA GLN A 62 8.94 -8.30 2.39
C GLN A 62 9.87 -7.09 2.23
N LYS A 63 9.33 -5.86 2.29
CA LYS A 63 10.13 -4.62 2.27
C LYS A 63 11.19 -4.59 3.38
N ASN A 64 10.81 -5.02 4.58
CA ASN A 64 11.70 -4.97 5.75
C ASN A 64 12.80 -6.04 5.68
N ALA A 65 12.54 -7.17 5.01
CA ALA A 65 13.53 -8.21 4.79
C ALA A 65 14.61 -7.77 3.77
N VAL A 66 14.25 -6.97 2.77
CA VAL A 66 15.19 -6.47 1.75
C VAL A 66 16.08 -5.32 2.27
N ALA A 67 15.67 -4.62 3.34
CA ALA A 67 16.47 -3.55 3.94
C ALA A 67 17.57 -4.04 4.90
N VAL A 68 17.61 -5.34 5.20
CA VAL A 68 18.62 -5.97 6.07
C VAL A 68 19.48 -6.91 5.22
N SER A 69 20.34 -6.33 4.39
CA SER A 69 21.41 -7.05 3.67
C SER A 69 22.52 -6.09 3.28
#